data_AF-A0A6M7WAC6-F1
#
_entry.id   AF-A0A6M7WAC6-F1
#
_cell.length_a   1.000
_cell.length_b   1.000
_cell.length_c   1.000
_cell.angle_alpha   90.00
_cell.angle_beta   90.00
_cell.angle_gamma   90.00
#
_symmetry.space_group_name_H-M   'P 1'
#
loop_
_entity.id
_entity.type
_entity.pdbx_description
1 polymer ?
#
loop_
_entity_poly.entity_id
_entity_poly.type
_entity_poly.pdbx_seq_one_letter_code
_entity_poly.pdbx_strand_id
1 'polypeptide(L)'
;MSNNPGKKGKPAPWQKRAAEDREQALQEYRRANHPAYAEWSKRRKEAAKSFRQETGADDLSNRDLFKAMKAADARLRAWDRANPSPMSWDDDKRLQTAFAAQYVARDYS
;
A
#
# COMPACT_ATOMS: atom_id res chain seq x y z
N MET A 1 7.17 -8.69 -36.25
CA MET A 1 6.74 -8.60 -34.84
C MET A 1 7.38 -7.36 -34.23
N SER A 2 6.58 -6.35 -33.86
CA SER A 2 7.09 -5.04 -33.45
C SER A 2 7.45 -5.05 -31.95
N ASN A 3 8.75 -5.13 -31.67
CA ASN A 3 9.31 -4.83 -30.35
C ASN A 3 9.24 -3.32 -30.13
N ASN A 4 8.28 -2.85 -29.34
CA ASN A 4 8.33 -1.48 -28.81
C ASN A 4 8.88 -1.55 -27.38
N PRO A 5 10.21 -1.47 -27.18
CA PRO A 5 10.77 -1.31 -25.85
C PRO A 5 10.30 0.06 -25.36
N GLY A 6 9.81 0.13 -24.12
CA GLY A 6 9.18 1.33 -23.55
C GLY A 6 9.88 2.63 -23.98
N LYS A 7 9.08 3.62 -24.39
CA LYS A 7 9.55 4.99 -24.69
C LYS A 7 10.59 5.40 -23.64
N LYS A 8 11.79 5.78 -24.11
CA LYS A 8 12.98 6.22 -23.36
C LYS A 8 12.67 6.56 -21.90
N GLY A 9 13.07 5.66 -20.99
CA GLY A 9 13.09 5.90 -19.55
C GLY A 9 11.86 5.43 -18.75
N LYS A 10 10.82 4.84 -19.38
CA LYS A 10 9.68 4.27 -18.65
C LYS A 10 9.70 2.75 -18.66
N PRO A 11 9.59 2.08 -17.49
CA PRO A 11 9.51 0.62 -17.42
C PRO A 11 8.31 0.14 -18.22
N ALA A 12 8.48 -1.02 -18.85
CA ALA A 12 7.42 -1.62 -19.63
C ALA A 12 6.20 -1.95 -18.73
N PRO A 13 4.98 -1.96 -19.28
CA PRO A 13 3.77 -2.20 -18.49
C PRO A 13 3.82 -3.50 -17.66
N TRP A 14 4.40 -4.59 -18.17
CA TRP A 14 4.55 -5.85 -17.45
C TRP A 14 5.53 -5.76 -16.26
N GLN A 15 6.60 -4.95 -16.38
CA GLN A 15 7.54 -4.71 -15.28
C GLN A 15 6.86 -3.95 -14.13
N LYS A 16 5.94 -3.02 -14.45
CA LYS A 16 5.13 -2.33 -13.43
C LYS A 16 4.20 -3.29 -12.71
N ARG A 17 3.47 -4.11 -13.46
CA ARG A 17 2.57 -5.13 -12.88
C ARG A 17 3.33 -6.10 -11.98
N ALA A 18 4.47 -6.62 -12.42
CA ALA A 18 5.31 -7.50 -11.61
C ALA A 18 5.79 -6.83 -10.30
N ALA A 19 6.07 -5.53 -10.32
CA ALA A 19 6.45 -4.77 -9.14
C ALA A 19 5.27 -4.56 -8.17
N GLU A 20 4.10 -4.19 -8.69
CA GLU A 20 2.85 -4.03 -7.91
C GLU A 20 2.45 -5.37 -7.25
N ASP A 21 2.53 -6.47 -7.99
CA ASP A 21 2.29 -7.82 -7.49
C ASP A 21 3.24 -8.20 -6.36
N ARG A 22 4.53 -7.95 -6.55
CA ARG A 22 5.55 -8.21 -5.52
C ARG A 22 5.27 -7.40 -4.27
N GLU A 23 4.90 -6.12 -4.41
CA GLU A 23 4.57 -5.26 -3.28
C GLU A 23 3.32 -5.77 -2.55
N GLN A 24 2.27 -6.16 -3.28
CA GLN A 24 1.08 -6.75 -2.69
C GLN A 24 1.41 -8.05 -1.93
N ALA A 25 2.16 -8.97 -2.56
CA ALA A 25 2.55 -10.24 -1.95
C ALA A 25 3.42 -10.02 -0.69
N LEU A 26 4.31 -9.03 -0.70
CA LEU A 26 5.08 -8.66 0.50
C LEU A 26 4.19 -8.11 1.62
N GLN A 27 3.18 -7.29 1.30
CA GLN A 27 2.24 -6.78 2.30
C GLN A 27 1.38 -7.91 2.89
N GLU A 28 0.94 -8.86 2.07
CA GLU A 28 0.23 -10.05 2.53
C GLU A 28 1.12 -10.92 3.42
N TYR A 29 2.37 -11.16 3.00
CA TYR A 29 3.35 -11.89 3.79
C TYR A 29 3.62 -11.25 5.15
N ARG A 30 3.77 -9.92 5.19
CA ARG A 30 3.92 -9.16 6.44
C ARG A 30 2.73 -9.34 7.38
N ARG A 31 1.50 -9.26 6.86
CA ARG A 31 0.29 -9.48 7.67
C ARG A 31 0.20 -10.91 8.18
N ALA A 32 0.53 -11.90 7.36
CA ALA A 32 0.50 -13.31 7.76
C ALA A 32 1.53 -13.63 8.85
N ASN A 33 2.70 -12.98 8.84
CA ASN A 33 3.83 -13.29 9.73
C ASN A 33 4.00 -12.31 10.90
N HIS A 34 3.10 -11.32 11.06
CA HIS A 34 3.15 -10.36 12.15
C HIS A 34 1.73 -10.02 12.66
N PRO A 35 1.15 -10.81 13.59
CA PRO A 35 -0.24 -10.68 14.02
C PRO A 35 -0.62 -9.28 14.55
N ALA A 36 0.22 -8.67 15.37
CA ALA A 36 -0.03 -7.31 15.87
C ALA A 36 -0.10 -6.27 14.74
N TYR A 37 0.74 -6.43 13.70
CA TYR A 37 0.73 -5.58 12.52
C TYR A 37 -0.48 -5.85 11.65
N ALA A 38 -0.94 -7.09 11.54
CA ALA A 38 -2.19 -7.41 10.84
C ALA A 38 -3.39 -6.70 11.47
N GLU A 39 -3.55 -6.79 12.79
CA GLU A 39 -4.63 -6.12 13.53
C GLU A 39 -4.50 -4.59 13.47
N TRP A 40 -3.29 -4.06 13.59
CA TRP A 40 -3.05 -2.63 13.38
C TRP A 40 -3.39 -2.19 11.94
N SER A 41 -2.99 -2.95 10.92
CA SER A 41 -3.26 -2.66 9.51
C SER A 41 -4.76 -2.65 9.22
N LYS A 42 -5.51 -3.57 9.84
CA LYS A 42 -6.98 -3.60 9.78
C LYS A 42 -7.59 -2.34 10.38
N ARG A 43 -7.22 -1.99 11.63
CA ARG A 43 -7.70 -0.78 12.30
C ARG A 43 -7.37 0.49 11.53
N ARG A 44 -6.15 0.57 10.96
CA ARG A 44 -5.73 1.69 10.11
C ARG A 44 -6.60 1.82 8.85
N LYS A 45 -6.93 0.69 8.20
CA LYS A 45 -7.81 0.66 7.02
C LYS A 45 -9.23 1.11 7.36
N GLU A 46 -9.75 0.67 8.50
CA GLU A 46 -11.07 1.10 9.01
C GLU A 46 -11.08 2.60 9.32
N ALA A 47 -10.07 3.12 10.01
CA ALA A 47 -9.91 4.54 10.27
C ALA A 47 -9.83 5.37 8.98
N ALA A 48 -9.00 4.94 8.02
CA ALA A 48 -8.89 5.59 6.72
C ALA A 48 -10.23 5.66 5.98
N LYS A 49 -11.00 4.57 6.00
CA LYS A 49 -12.35 4.52 5.42
C LYS A 49 -13.29 5.51 6.13
N SER A 50 -13.32 5.51 7.47
CA SER A 50 -14.16 6.43 8.26
C SER A 50 -13.83 7.89 7.93
N PHE A 51 -12.54 8.25 7.93
CA PHE A 51 -12.12 9.61 7.65
C PHE A 51 -12.48 10.06 6.24
N ARG A 52 -12.37 9.19 5.23
CA ARG A 52 -12.79 9.53 3.86
C ARG A 52 -14.30 9.74 3.76
N GLN A 53 -15.09 8.96 4.47
CA GLN A 53 -16.54 9.12 4.52
C GLN A 53 -16.91 10.43 5.24
N GLU A 54 -16.34 10.70 6.41
CA GLU A 54 -16.63 11.88 7.23
C GLU A 54 -16.24 13.20 6.54
N THR A 55 -15.18 13.21 5.73
CA THR A 55 -14.76 14.43 5.01
C THR A 55 -15.43 14.58 3.65
N GLY A 56 -16.19 13.59 3.19
CA GLY A 56 -16.75 13.56 1.84
C GLY A 56 -15.68 13.33 0.76
N ALA A 57 -14.57 12.67 1.09
CA ALA A 57 -13.51 12.29 0.15
C ALA A 57 -13.85 11.06 -0.72
N ASP A 58 -15.00 10.43 -0.44
CA ASP A 58 -15.60 9.39 -1.27
C ASP A 58 -16.75 9.95 -2.14
N ASP A 59 -17.16 11.20 -1.94
CA ASP A 59 -18.24 11.83 -2.71
C ASP A 59 -17.66 12.54 -3.93
N LEU A 60 -17.82 11.92 -5.11
CA LEU A 60 -17.36 12.48 -6.38
C LEU A 60 -18.15 13.71 -6.84
N SER A 61 -19.33 13.97 -6.25
CA SER A 61 -20.11 15.19 -6.51
C SER A 61 -19.63 16.39 -5.69
N ASN A 62 -18.76 16.16 -4.71
CA ASN A 62 -18.18 17.20 -3.88
C ASN A 62 -17.27 18.13 -4.70
N ARG A 63 -17.70 19.38 -4.87
CA ARG A 63 -16.94 20.42 -5.59
C ARG A 63 -15.57 20.70 -4.96
N ASP A 64 -15.43 20.42 -3.67
CA ASP A 64 -14.19 20.55 -2.90
C ASP A 64 -13.50 19.20 -2.64
N LEU A 65 -13.70 18.19 -3.50
CA LEU A 65 -13.15 16.83 -3.35
C LEU A 65 -11.66 16.81 -2.99
N PHE A 66 -10.83 17.63 -3.63
CA PHE A 66 -9.40 17.72 -3.30
C PHE A 66 -9.14 18.21 -1.86
N LYS A 67 -9.93 19.17 -1.36
CA LYS A 67 -9.84 19.62 0.04
C LYS A 67 -10.32 18.53 0.99
N ALA A 68 -11.39 17.84 0.64
CA ALA A 68 -11.91 16.69 1.41
C ALA A 68 -10.89 15.55 1.51
N MET A 69 -10.20 15.21 0.42
CA MET A 69 -9.12 14.22 0.40
C MET A 69 -7.96 14.64 1.31
N LYS A 70 -7.50 15.89 1.20
CA LYS A 70 -6.44 16.42 2.08
C LYS A 70 -6.84 16.40 3.56
N ALA A 71 -8.11 16.67 3.86
CA ALA A 71 -8.62 16.59 5.23
C ALA A 71 -8.63 15.14 5.76
N ALA A 72 -9.03 14.17 4.94
CA ALA A 72 -8.97 12.75 5.30
C ALA A 72 -7.51 12.29 5.54
N ASP A 73 -6.59 12.68 4.66
CA ASP A 73 -5.16 12.37 4.81
C ASP A 73 -4.56 12.99 6.08
N ALA A 74 -4.95 14.23 6.43
CA ALA A 74 -4.51 14.87 7.66
C ALA A 74 -5.01 14.11 8.90
N ARG A 75 -6.27 13.67 8.91
CA ARG A 75 -6.84 12.84 9.98
C ARG A 75 -6.13 11.49 10.08
N LEU A 76 -5.87 10.82 8.95
CA LEU A 76 -5.16 9.54 8.94
C LEU A 76 -3.72 9.70 9.47
N ARG A 77 -3.01 10.77 9.10
CA ARG A 77 -1.67 11.06 9.65
C ARG A 77 -1.70 11.33 11.15
N ALA A 78 -2.70 12.04 11.65
CA ALA A 78 -2.86 12.25 13.09
C ALA A 78 -3.14 10.93 13.82
N TRP A 79 -3.98 10.06 13.23
CA TRP A 79 -4.22 8.71 13.73
C TRP A 79 -2.95 7.87 13.74
N ASP A 80 -2.14 7.89 12.68
CA ASP A 80 -0.88 7.14 12.58
C ASP A 80 0.13 7.56 13.66
N ARG A 81 0.17 8.86 14.02
CA ARG A 81 1.02 9.35 15.12
C ARG A 81 0.54 8.88 16.48
N ALA A 82 -0.79 8.83 16.69
CA ALA A 82 -1.39 8.36 17.93
C ALA A 82 -1.37 6.82 18.07
N ASN A 83 -1.31 6.12 16.94
CA ASN A 83 -1.35 4.66 16.85
C ASN A 83 -0.16 4.18 16.03
N PRO A 84 1.07 4.23 16.58
CA PRO A 84 2.26 3.82 15.84
C PRO A 84 2.18 2.36 15.40
N SER A 85 2.79 2.05 14.26
CA SER A 85 2.91 0.68 13.77
C SER A 85 3.63 -0.19 14.81
N PRO A 86 3.10 -1.37 15.14
CA PRO A 86 3.78 -2.31 16.05
C PRO A 86 4.95 -3.03 15.37
N MET A 87 5.09 -2.93 14.04
CA MET A 87 6.20 -3.51 13.30
C MET A 87 7.43 -2.62 13.44
N SER A 88 8.48 -3.18 14.04
CA SER A 88 9.78 -2.56 14.15
C SER A 88 10.51 -2.54 12.79
N TRP A 89 11.54 -1.71 12.68
CA TRP A 89 12.39 -1.70 11.47
C TRP A 89 13.12 -3.03 11.28
N ASP A 90 13.60 -3.66 12.35
CA ASP A 90 14.27 -4.96 12.30
C ASP A 90 13.32 -6.08 11.85
N ASP A 91 12.08 -6.09 12.35
CA ASP A 91 11.06 -7.04 11.91
C ASP A 91 10.71 -6.86 10.44
N ASP A 92 10.56 -5.60 9.99
CA ASP A 92 10.32 -5.31 8.59
C ASP A 92 11.47 -5.84 7.70
N LYS A 93 12.72 -5.62 8.09
CA LYS A 93 13.89 -6.15 7.35
C LYS A 93 13.94 -7.66 7.35
N ARG A 94 13.71 -8.30 8.50
CA ARG A 94 13.66 -9.75 8.62
C ARG A 94 12.60 -10.36 7.70
N LEU A 95 11.40 -9.79 7.69
CA LEU A 95 10.29 -10.25 6.85
C LEU A 95 10.53 -9.99 5.35
N GLN A 96 11.13 -8.86 4.99
CA GLN A 96 11.52 -8.58 3.61
C GLN A 96 12.53 -9.62 3.08
N THR A 97 13.56 -9.95 3.88
CA THR A 97 14.56 -10.96 3.52
C THR A 97 13.94 -12.35 3.42
N ALA A 98 13.10 -12.73 4.40
CA ALA A 98 12.42 -14.03 4.38
C ALA A 98 11.47 -14.17 3.17
N PHE A 99 10.74 -13.11 2.84
CA PHE A 99 9.90 -13.07 1.64
C PHE A 99 10.74 -13.19 0.37
N ALA A 100 11.85 -12.45 0.26
CA ALA A 100 12.72 -12.49 -0.92
C ALA A 100 13.31 -13.89 -1.17
N ALA A 101 13.57 -14.67 -0.13
CA ALA A 101 14.05 -16.04 -0.25
C ALA A 101 13.01 -17.03 -0.79
N GLN A 102 11.71 -16.72 -0.68
CA GLN A 102 10.61 -17.63 -1.03
C GLN A 102 9.79 -17.12 -2.22
N TYR A 103 9.88 -15.83 -2.56
CA TYR A 103 9.06 -15.20 -3.59
C TYR A 103 9.47 -15.68 -4.99
N VAL A 104 8.54 -16.34 -5.67
CA VAL A 104 8.64 -16.65 -7.09
C VAL A 104 7.83 -15.61 -7.86
N ALA A 105 8.51 -14.84 -8.70
CA ALA A 105 7.85 -13.82 -9.51
C ALA A 105 6.85 -14.48 -10.48
N ARG A 106 5.64 -13.92 -10.54
CA ARG A 106 4.64 -14.34 -11.52
C ARG A 106 5.09 -13.90 -12.91
N ASP A 107 4.95 -14.80 -13.87
CA ASP A 107 5.27 -14.49 -15.26
C ASP A 107 4.15 -13.60 -15.84
N TYR A 108 4.58 -12.48 -16.41
CA TYR A 108 3.73 -11.45 -17.00
C TYR A 108 4.08 -11.21 -18.48
N SER A 109 4.81 -12.16 -19.09
CA SER A 109 5.23 -12.15 -20.49
C SER A 109 4.09 -12.31 -21.50
#